data_AF-A0A959WTS9-F1
#
_entry.id   AF-A0A959WTS9-F1
#
_cell.length_a   1.000
_cell.length_b   1.000
_cell.length_c   1.000
_cell.angle_alpha   90.00
_cell.angle_beta   90.00
_cell.angle_gamma   90.00
#
_symmetry.space_group_name_H-M   'P 1'
#
loop_
_entity.id
_entity.type
_entity.pdbx_description
1 polymer ?
#
loop_
_entity_poly.entity_id
_entity_poly.type
_entity_poly.pdbx_seq_one_letter_code
_entity_poly.pdbx_strand_id
1 'polypeptide(L)'
;MKNKVLALGAAAAIAVALAACGSDDGDDTSATDTTTAAISQDDWVAQANQICADGNKEIEQAAPDGNDIEAFVTDTFIPGIQSQIDAIRALGAPEGMEDQITEFLDGAEDDLDTLEQDPSSLSNNSFKETNQEAAALGLDECAG
;
A
#
# COMPACT_ATOMS: atom_id res chain seq x y z
N MET A 1 -3.74 -47.93 -44.54
CA MET A 1 -4.07 -48.70 -43.32
C MET A 1 -4.47 -47.68 -42.26
N LYS A 2 -5.74 -47.24 -42.25
CA LYS A 2 -6.81 -47.66 -41.32
C LYS A 2 -6.39 -47.55 -39.84
N ASN A 3 -6.82 -46.47 -39.19
CA ASN A 3 -7.61 -46.43 -37.94
C ASN A 3 -7.29 -45.17 -37.13
N LYS A 4 -8.19 -44.46 -36.47
CA LYS A 4 -9.65 -44.42 -36.38
C LYS A 4 -9.92 -43.11 -35.63
N VAL A 5 -10.79 -42.26 -36.17
CA VAL A 5 -11.39 -41.14 -35.45
C VAL A 5 -12.32 -41.73 -34.39
N LEU A 6 -12.18 -41.30 -33.15
CA LEU A 6 -13.23 -41.42 -32.13
C LEU A 6 -13.26 -40.10 -31.35
N ALA A 7 -14.25 -39.28 -31.74
CA ALA A 7 -14.75 -38.18 -30.95
C ALA A 7 -15.54 -38.72 -29.75
N LEU A 8 -15.45 -38.04 -28.62
CA LEU A 8 -16.41 -37.91 -27.50
C LEU A 8 -15.65 -37.02 -26.49
N GLY A 9 -15.99 -35.76 -26.20
CA GLY A 9 -17.32 -35.22 -25.94
C GLY A 9 -17.52 -35.12 -24.42
N ALA A 10 -16.98 -34.07 -23.79
CA ALA A 10 -17.41 -33.61 -22.46
C ALA A 10 -16.92 -32.16 -22.26
N ALA A 11 -17.85 -31.22 -22.44
CA ALA A 11 -17.69 -29.82 -22.08
C ALA A 11 -17.64 -29.70 -20.55
N ALA A 12 -16.56 -29.13 -20.01
CA ALA A 12 -16.50 -28.64 -18.65
C ALA A 12 -16.53 -27.11 -18.72
N ALA A 13 -17.73 -26.55 -18.59
CA ALA A 13 -17.92 -25.13 -18.36
C ALA A 13 -17.38 -24.82 -16.96
N ILE A 14 -16.28 -24.07 -16.88
CA ILE A 14 -15.80 -23.49 -15.63
C ILE A 14 -16.61 -22.21 -15.42
N ALA A 15 -17.59 -22.30 -14.53
CA ALA A 15 -18.26 -21.15 -13.97
C ALA A 15 -17.25 -20.38 -13.11
N VAL A 16 -16.84 -19.20 -13.57
CA VAL A 16 -16.13 -18.23 -12.73
C VAL A 16 -17.16 -17.63 -11.79
N ALA A 17 -17.17 -18.10 -10.55
CA ALA A 17 -17.88 -17.44 -9.47
C ALA A 17 -17.12 -16.15 -9.14
N LEU A 18 -17.60 -15.03 -9.69
CA LEU A 18 -17.30 -13.72 -9.13
C LEU A 18 -17.94 -13.70 -7.73
N ALA A 19 -17.12 -13.78 -6.70
CA ALA A 19 -17.50 -13.34 -5.36
C ALA A 19 -17.61 -11.81 -5.37
N ALA A 20 -18.61 -11.29 -6.08
CA ALA A 20 -19.15 -9.96 -5.89
C ALA A 20 -20.20 -10.08 -4.79
N CYS A 21 -19.82 -9.74 -3.56
CA CYS A 21 -20.74 -9.62 -2.45
C CYS A 21 -21.35 -8.22 -2.49
N GLY A 22 -22.66 -8.13 -2.79
CA GLY A 22 -23.44 -6.92 -2.57
C GLY A 22 -24.44 -6.59 -3.67
N SER A 23 -25.49 -7.40 -3.82
CA SER A 23 -26.72 -7.02 -4.55
C SER A 23 -27.59 -6.11 -3.68
N ASP A 24 -28.05 -4.99 -4.23
CA ASP A 24 -29.50 -4.71 -4.29
C ASP A 24 -29.83 -3.85 -5.54
N ASP A 25 -30.98 -4.16 -6.11
CA ASP A 25 -31.51 -3.86 -7.44
C ASP A 25 -32.04 -2.41 -7.53
N GLY A 26 -31.84 -1.72 -8.67
CA GLY A 26 -32.41 -0.39 -8.87
C GLY A 26 -32.03 0.27 -10.19
N ASP A 27 -32.74 -0.09 -11.26
CA ASP A 27 -32.87 0.70 -12.49
C ASP A 27 -33.32 2.14 -12.14
N ASP A 28 -32.48 3.15 -12.34
CA ASP A 28 -32.94 4.48 -12.76
C ASP A 28 -31.79 5.31 -13.36
N THR A 29 -32.06 5.85 -14.54
CA THR A 29 -31.18 6.76 -15.26
C THR A 29 -31.07 8.08 -14.50
N SER A 30 -29.94 8.32 -13.87
CA SER A 30 -29.57 9.67 -13.41
C SER A 30 -28.05 9.80 -13.37
N ALA A 31 -27.53 10.84 -14.02
CA ALA A 31 -26.12 11.16 -14.04
C ALA A 31 -25.59 11.18 -12.60
N THR A 32 -24.83 10.15 -12.23
CA THR A 32 -24.27 10.01 -10.89
C THR A 32 -22.95 10.76 -10.88
N ASP A 33 -22.97 12.00 -10.39
CA ASP A 33 -21.78 12.58 -9.77
C ASP A 33 -21.34 11.57 -8.70
N THR A 34 -20.33 10.78 -9.06
CA THR A 34 -19.85 9.67 -8.23
C THR A 34 -18.94 10.29 -7.17
N THR A 35 -19.56 10.90 -6.16
CA THR A 35 -18.86 11.20 -4.92
C THR A 35 -18.60 9.86 -4.25
N THR A 36 -17.46 9.24 -4.56
CA THR A 36 -16.94 8.11 -3.77
C THR A 36 -16.94 8.57 -2.32
N ALA A 37 -17.72 7.91 -1.46
CA ALA A 37 -17.74 8.24 -0.04
C ALA A 37 -16.32 8.11 0.51
N ALA A 38 -15.87 9.12 1.26
CA ALA A 38 -14.57 9.10 1.91
C ALA A 38 -14.46 7.89 2.85
N ILE A 39 -13.28 7.29 2.91
CA ILE A 39 -12.95 6.21 3.84
C ILE A 39 -13.16 6.68 5.30
N SER A 40 -13.63 5.79 6.17
CA SER A 40 -13.74 6.12 7.60
C SER A 40 -12.35 6.24 8.24
N GLN A 41 -12.24 7.02 9.31
CA GLN A 41 -10.96 7.17 10.03
C GLN A 41 -10.43 5.82 10.54
N ASP A 42 -11.27 4.99 11.15
CA ASP A 42 -10.86 3.69 11.69
C ASP A 42 -10.40 2.73 10.58
N ASP A 43 -11.11 2.69 9.45
CA ASP A 43 -10.73 1.85 8.32
C ASP A 43 -9.44 2.33 7.65
N TRP A 44 -9.22 3.64 7.63
CA TRP A 44 -7.98 4.23 7.11
C TRP A 44 -6.79 3.88 8.00
N VAL A 45 -6.90 4.08 9.32
CA VAL A 45 -5.84 3.74 10.27
C VAL A 45 -5.50 2.25 10.22
N ALA A 46 -6.50 1.38 10.13
CA ALA A 46 -6.28 -0.06 10.02
C ALA A 46 -5.54 -0.45 8.73
N GLN A 47 -5.95 0.12 7.58
CA GLN A 47 -5.33 -0.19 6.29
C GLN A 47 -3.93 0.41 6.16
N ALA A 48 -3.71 1.64 6.63
CA ALA A 48 -2.40 2.28 6.62
C ALA A 48 -1.40 1.53 7.51
N ASN A 49 -1.80 1.11 8.72
CA ASN A 49 -0.95 0.27 9.56
C ASN A 49 -0.62 -1.08 8.90
N GLN A 50 -1.59 -1.71 8.23
CA GLN A 50 -1.34 -2.97 7.52
C GLN A 50 -0.33 -2.78 6.38
N ILE A 51 -0.42 -1.67 5.63
CA ILE A 51 0.56 -1.32 4.58
C ILE A 51 1.95 -1.18 5.18
N CYS A 52 2.10 -0.45 6.28
CA CYS A 52 3.39 -0.28 6.93
C CYS A 52 3.94 -1.59 7.50
N ALA A 53 3.09 -2.40 8.16
CA ALA A 53 3.50 -3.70 8.68
C ALA A 53 4.02 -4.64 7.57
N ASP A 54 3.32 -4.69 6.43
CA ASP A 54 3.73 -5.52 5.29
C ASP A 54 5.02 -4.99 4.64
N GLY A 55 5.11 -3.67 4.43
CA GLY A 55 6.31 -3.04 3.86
C GLY A 55 7.54 -3.18 4.76
N ASN A 56 7.39 -2.96 6.07
CA ASN A 56 8.46 -3.16 7.06
C ASN A 56 8.95 -4.59 7.03
N LYS A 57 8.04 -5.56 6.99
CA LYS A 57 8.40 -6.98 6.92
C LYS A 57 9.16 -7.34 5.64
N GLU A 58 8.85 -6.72 4.50
CA GLU A 58 9.58 -6.92 3.24
C GLU A 58 10.99 -6.31 3.33
N ILE A 59 11.10 -5.09 3.86
CA ILE A 59 12.38 -4.40 4.09
C ILE A 59 13.28 -5.20 5.05
N GLU A 60 12.73 -5.66 6.17
CA GLU A 60 13.45 -6.46 7.17
C GLU A 60 13.97 -7.78 6.59
N GLN A 61 13.19 -8.45 5.73
CA GLN A 61 13.61 -9.70 5.09
C GLN A 61 14.72 -9.51 4.06
N ALA A 62 14.80 -8.32 3.47
CA ALA A 62 15.81 -7.96 2.49
C ALA A 62 17.05 -7.31 3.13
N ALA A 63 17.02 -7.02 4.43
CA ALA A 63 18.14 -6.41 5.15
C ALA A 63 19.39 -7.30 5.07
N PRO A 64 20.54 -6.76 4.63
CA PRO A 64 21.76 -7.54 4.49
C PRO A 64 22.37 -7.87 5.85
N ASP A 65 22.98 -9.06 5.97
CA ASP A 65 23.75 -9.47 7.17
C ASP A 65 25.12 -8.75 7.30
N GLY A 66 25.35 -7.61 6.62
CA GLY A 66 26.69 -7.04 6.46
C GLY A 66 26.78 -5.61 5.90
N ASN A 67 27.90 -5.33 5.23
CA ASN A 67 28.46 -3.99 5.03
C ASN A 67 27.93 -3.22 3.79
N ASP A 68 26.85 -3.69 3.16
CA ASP A 68 26.29 -3.12 1.93
C ASP A 68 25.02 -2.30 2.22
N ILE A 69 25.13 -1.44 3.23
CA ILE A 69 24.01 -0.59 3.70
C ILE A 69 23.59 0.39 2.62
N GLU A 70 24.53 0.97 1.86
CA GLU A 70 24.19 1.94 0.81
C GLU A 70 23.32 1.31 -0.28
N ALA A 71 23.69 0.14 -0.82
CA ALA A 71 22.89 -0.53 -1.84
C ALA A 71 21.54 -1.01 -1.27
N PHE A 72 21.52 -1.49 -0.02
CA PHE A 72 20.25 -1.81 0.64
C PHE A 72 19.35 -0.57 0.76
N VAL A 73 19.91 0.57 1.15
CA VAL A 73 19.15 1.81 1.29
C VAL A 73 18.57 2.25 -0.05
N THR A 74 19.39 2.32 -1.11
CA THR A 74 18.96 2.81 -2.42
C THR A 74 18.05 1.84 -3.18
N ASP A 75 18.31 0.54 -3.08
CA ASP A 75 17.67 -0.45 -3.96
C ASP A 75 16.48 -1.14 -3.29
N THR A 76 16.36 -1.05 -1.95
CA THR A 76 15.34 -1.76 -1.19
C THR A 76 14.60 -0.85 -0.22
N PHE A 77 15.31 -0.17 0.68
CA PHE A 77 14.69 0.62 1.75
C PHE A 77 13.88 1.78 1.18
N ILE A 78 14.52 2.65 0.38
CA ILE A 78 13.86 3.83 -0.19
C ILE A 78 12.68 3.43 -1.11
N PRO A 79 12.85 2.49 -2.07
CA PRO A 79 11.72 2.03 -2.88
C PRO A 79 10.60 1.37 -2.04
N GLY A 80 10.97 0.65 -0.97
CA GLY A 80 10.03 -0.01 -0.08
C GLY A 80 9.17 0.98 0.72
N ILE A 81 9.77 2.05 1.24
CA ILE A 81 9.03 3.10 1.94
C ILE A 81 8.22 3.93 0.92
N GLN A 82 8.76 4.27 -0.24
CA GLN A 82 7.99 4.99 -1.28
C GLN A 82 6.74 4.21 -1.70
N SER A 83 6.85 2.88 -1.84
CA SER A 83 5.68 2.05 -2.14
C SER A 83 4.63 2.08 -1.03
N GLN A 84 5.03 2.23 0.24
CA GLN A 84 4.10 2.39 1.36
C GLN A 84 3.41 3.76 1.30
N ILE A 85 4.17 4.83 1.05
CA ILE A 85 3.64 6.19 0.87
C ILE A 85 2.58 6.21 -0.24
N ASP A 86 2.92 5.66 -1.40
CA ASP A 86 2.01 5.60 -2.56
C ASP A 86 0.73 4.81 -2.25
N ALA A 87 0.86 3.68 -1.55
CA ALA A 87 -0.28 2.85 -1.15
C ALA A 87 -1.17 3.56 -0.13
N ILE A 88 -0.60 4.29 0.84
CA ILE A 88 -1.36 5.07 1.82
C ILE A 88 -2.08 6.24 1.14
N ARG A 89 -1.43 6.95 0.20
CA ARG A 89 -2.08 7.99 -0.62
C ARG A 89 -3.26 7.44 -1.40
N ALA A 90 -3.14 6.23 -1.93
CA ALA A 90 -4.20 5.58 -2.70
C ALA A 90 -5.44 5.21 -1.87
N LEU A 91 -5.33 5.10 -0.53
CA LEU A 91 -6.49 4.93 0.35
C LEU A 91 -7.43 6.15 0.31
N GLY A 92 -6.91 7.32 -0.08
CA GLY A 92 -7.56 8.61 0.14
C GLY A 92 -7.51 9.01 1.61
N ALA A 93 -7.94 10.23 1.90
CA ALA A 93 -8.01 10.74 3.27
C ALA A 93 -9.45 10.67 3.80
N PRO A 94 -9.65 10.28 5.08
CA PRO A 94 -10.90 10.52 5.79
C PRO A 94 -11.20 12.02 5.87
N GLU A 95 -12.49 12.38 5.89
CA GLU A 95 -12.90 13.77 6.07
C GLU A 95 -12.33 14.35 7.38
N GLY A 96 -11.65 15.49 7.27
CA GLY A 96 -11.09 16.23 8.40
C GLY A 96 -9.68 15.81 8.81
N MET A 97 -9.05 14.86 8.11
CA MET A 97 -7.67 14.43 8.35
C MET A 97 -6.72 14.73 7.18
N GLU A 98 -7.21 15.36 6.12
CA GLU A 98 -6.48 15.57 4.86
C GLU A 98 -5.13 16.26 5.07
N ASP A 99 -5.12 17.35 5.84
CA ASP A 99 -3.90 18.13 6.08
C ASP A 99 -2.87 17.34 6.90
N GLN A 100 -3.31 16.62 7.94
CA GLN A 100 -2.42 15.85 8.81
C GLN A 100 -1.80 14.65 8.07
N ILE A 101 -2.60 13.99 7.21
CA ILE A 101 -2.13 12.89 6.38
C ILE A 101 -1.16 13.40 5.31
N THR A 102 -1.46 14.56 4.72
CA THR A 102 -0.57 15.18 3.73
C THR A 102 0.76 15.57 4.36
N GLU A 103 0.75 16.21 5.54
CA GLU A 103 1.95 16.57 6.29
C GLU A 103 2.82 15.34 6.60
N PHE A 104 2.21 14.26 7.10
CA PHE A 104 2.90 12.99 7.35
C PHE A 104 3.54 12.39 6.09
N LEU A 105 2.78 12.31 4.98
CA LEU A 105 3.26 11.66 3.77
C LEU A 105 4.31 12.49 3.04
N ASP A 106 4.16 13.81 3.02
CA ASP A 106 5.14 14.72 2.42
C ASP A 106 6.43 14.76 3.27
N GLY A 107 6.32 14.74 4.61
CA GLY A 107 7.48 14.61 5.50
C GLY A 107 8.24 13.31 5.27
N ALA A 108 7.52 12.19 5.09
CA ALA A 108 8.14 10.91 4.75
C ALA A 108 8.90 10.96 3.42
N GLU A 109 8.35 11.64 2.40
CA GLU A 109 9.04 11.84 1.12
C GLU A 109 10.29 12.71 1.26
N ASP A 110 10.22 13.79 2.04
CA ASP A 110 11.38 14.67 2.29
C ASP A 110 12.52 13.91 3.00
N ASP A 111 12.19 12.99 3.91
CA ASP A 111 13.17 12.12 4.56
C ASP A 111 13.79 11.12 3.56
N LEU A 112 12.99 10.55 2.64
CA LEU A 112 13.50 9.71 1.56
C LEU A 112 14.41 10.47 0.60
N ASP A 113 14.04 11.67 0.18
CA ASP A 113 14.86 12.55 -0.67
C ASP A 113 16.21 12.86 0.00
N THR A 114 16.23 12.99 1.32
CA THR A 114 17.46 13.16 2.09
C THR A 114 18.33 11.90 2.05
N LEU A 115 17.73 10.72 2.21
CA LEU A 115 18.43 9.44 2.12
C LEU A 115 18.89 9.11 0.69
N GLU A 116 18.18 9.54 -0.35
CA GLU A 116 18.62 9.38 -1.73
C GLU A 116 19.90 10.19 -2.00
N GLN A 117 20.01 11.38 -1.40
CA GLN A 117 21.18 12.25 -1.53
C GLN A 117 22.38 11.74 -0.72
N ASP A 118 22.14 11.19 0.47
CA ASP A 118 23.16 10.59 1.32
C ASP A 118 22.67 9.28 1.96
N PRO A 119 22.75 8.13 1.26
CA PRO A 119 22.27 6.85 1.77
C PRO A 119 22.99 6.40 3.05
N SER A 120 24.20 6.90 3.28
CA SER A 120 24.99 6.60 4.48
C SER A 120 24.48 7.32 5.74
N SER A 121 23.58 8.30 5.58
CA SER A 121 22.97 9.06 6.67
C SER A 121 21.84 8.34 7.40
N LEU A 122 21.39 7.17 6.90
CA LEU A 122 20.35 6.37 7.54
C LEU A 122 20.71 6.10 9.02
N SER A 123 19.80 6.49 9.90
CA SER A 123 19.94 6.35 11.34
C SER A 123 18.58 6.26 12.01
N ASN A 124 18.56 5.94 13.31
CA ASN A 124 17.34 5.91 14.12
C ASN A 124 16.63 7.27 14.24
N ASN A 125 17.20 8.37 13.73
CA ASN A 125 16.57 9.69 13.73
C ASN A 125 16.16 10.14 12.32
N SER A 126 16.40 9.35 11.28
CA SER A 126 16.13 9.75 9.89
C SER A 126 14.67 10.08 9.65
N PHE A 127 13.74 9.46 10.39
CA PHE A 127 12.29 9.69 10.28
C PHE A 127 11.69 10.26 11.57
N LYS A 128 12.46 10.97 12.38
CA LYS A 128 12.01 11.29 13.75
C LYS A 128 10.75 12.14 13.80
N GLU A 129 10.61 13.13 12.91
CA GLU A 129 9.45 14.02 12.87
C GLU A 129 8.25 13.29 12.24
N THR A 130 8.46 12.62 11.10
CA THR A 130 7.47 11.74 10.46
C THR A 130 6.94 10.65 11.39
N ASN A 131 7.78 10.01 12.21
CA ASN A 131 7.34 8.99 13.17
C ASN A 131 6.45 9.59 14.27
N GLN A 132 6.64 10.86 14.63
CA GLN A 132 5.75 11.55 15.58
C GLN A 132 4.40 11.88 14.95
N GLU A 133 4.39 12.27 13.69
CA GLU A 133 3.18 12.53 12.92
C GLU A 133 2.37 11.24 12.70
N ALA A 134 3.04 10.16 12.32
CA ALA A 134 2.47 8.82 12.22
C ALA A 134 1.82 8.39 13.54
N ALA A 135 2.53 8.52 14.66
CA ALA A 135 2.00 8.20 15.98
C ALA A 135 0.78 9.07 16.35
N ALA A 136 0.77 10.35 15.98
CA ALA A 136 -0.37 11.24 16.20
C ALA A 136 -1.61 10.85 15.38
N LEU A 137 -1.41 10.19 14.23
CA LEU A 137 -2.45 9.61 13.39
C LEU A 137 -2.92 8.21 13.85
N GLY A 138 -2.25 7.60 14.84
CA GLY A 138 -2.51 6.22 15.29
C GLY A 138 -1.87 5.16 14.40
N LEU A 139 -0.85 5.54 13.62
CA LEU A 139 -0.10 4.66 12.73
C LEU A 139 1.12 4.05 13.44
N ASP A 140 0.87 3.21 14.43
CA ASP A 140 1.92 2.58 15.24
C ASP A 140 2.93 1.79 14.39
N GLU A 141 2.49 1.14 13.31
CA GLU A 141 3.35 0.36 12.40
C GLU A 141 4.17 1.26 11.46
N CYS A 142 3.73 2.51 11.23
CA CYS A 142 4.46 3.48 10.41
C CYS A 142 5.41 4.37 11.24
N ALA A 143 5.35 4.29 12.58
CA ALA A 143 6.12 5.13 13.49
C ALA A 143 7.46 4.48 13.95
N GLY A 144 8.01 3.58 13.14
CA GLY A 144 9.13 2.67 13.47
C GLY A 144 10.51 3.16 13.07
#